data_AF-A0AAC9HJ24-F1
#
_entry.id   AF-A0AAC9HJ24-F1
#
_cell.length_a   1.000
_cell.length_b   1.000
_cell.length_c   1.000
_cell.angle_alpha   90.00
_cell.angle_beta   90.00
_cell.angle_gamma   90.00
#
_symmetry.space_group_name_H-M   'P 1'
#
loop_
_entity.id
_entity.type
_entity.pdbx_description
1 polymer ?
#
loop_
_entity_poly.entity_id
_entity_poly.type
_entity_poly.pdbx_seq_one_letter_code
_entity_poly.pdbx_strand_id
1 'polypeptide(L)'
;MTAMKSDAWDNLMALGDKIDVTREDVREAIKKVRKNKVFKAVLSTTVLPVDGIYVVVTWPPGEIPDIRSVSHYIGHPATRDIVESLGAVPAESKLFKGLEVGERAVCFPIQQGKSKRAENGFTVDQDVNLEDLSVRIITRLG
;
A
#
# COMPACT_ATOMS: atom_id res chain seq x y z
N MET A 1 24.82 5.21 13.45
CA MET A 1 24.50 6.38 12.60
C MET A 1 23.12 6.13 12.02
N THR A 2 22.09 6.83 12.51
CA THR A 2 20.71 6.62 12.06
C THR A 2 20.03 7.98 11.87
N ALA A 3 20.42 8.65 10.78
CA ALA A 3 19.75 9.85 10.26
C ALA A 3 19.08 9.47 8.94
N MET A 4 17.89 8.87 9.03
CA MET A 4 17.04 8.55 7.87
C MET A 4 15.54 8.77 8.15
N LYS A 5 15.20 9.25 9.36
CA LYS A 5 13.81 9.54 9.73
C LYS A 5 13.38 10.95 9.32
N SER A 6 14.28 11.94 9.20
CA SER A 6 13.89 13.35 8.92
C SER A 6 13.27 13.53 7.54
N ASP A 7 13.86 12.92 6.52
CA ASP A 7 13.64 13.39 5.14
C ASP A 7 12.23 13.06 4.62
N ALA A 8 11.64 11.93 5.04
CA ALA A 8 10.27 11.59 4.69
C ALA A 8 9.24 12.49 5.38
N TRP A 9 9.52 12.94 6.60
CA TRP A 9 8.65 13.84 7.36
C TRP A 9 8.73 15.27 6.84
N ASP A 10 9.93 15.74 6.51
CA ASP A 10 10.15 17.08 5.99
C ASP A 10 9.47 17.26 4.62
N ASN A 11 9.51 16.23 3.77
CA ASN A 11 8.78 16.21 2.49
C ASN A 11 7.26 16.19 2.67
N LEU A 12 6.74 15.57 3.74
CA LEU A 12 5.31 15.54 4.04
C LEU A 12 4.81 16.91 4.53
N MET A 13 5.64 17.64 5.29
CA MET A 13 5.34 18.99 5.79
C MET A 13 5.36 20.03 4.67
N ALA A 14 6.27 19.89 3.69
CA ALA A 14 6.32 20.77 2.52
C ALA A 14 5.07 20.69 1.62
N LEU A 15 4.32 19.58 1.68
CA LEU A 15 3.01 19.45 1.03
C LEU A 15 1.85 20.07 1.83
N GLY A 16 2.02 20.22 3.16
CA GLY A 16 1.04 20.80 4.08
C GLY A 16 0.83 22.31 3.89
N ASP A 17 1.77 23.01 3.23
CA ASP A 17 1.57 24.43 2.89
C ASP A 17 0.48 24.65 1.81
N LYS A 18 -0.03 23.57 1.19
CA LYS A 18 -1.13 23.62 0.19
C LYS A 18 -2.42 22.96 0.65
N ILE A 19 -2.45 22.33 1.81
CA ILE A 19 -3.62 21.63 2.37
C ILE A 19 -3.60 21.80 3.88
N ASP A 20 -4.66 22.35 4.46
CA ASP A 20 -4.81 22.66 5.89
C ASP A 20 -4.84 21.39 6.77
N VAL A 21 -3.74 20.64 6.78
CA VAL A 21 -3.56 19.35 7.46
C VAL A 21 -2.44 19.52 8.47
N THR A 22 -2.79 19.45 9.75
CA THR A 22 -1.84 19.67 10.84
C THR A 22 -1.04 18.41 11.18
N ARG A 23 0.05 18.57 11.95
CA ARG A 23 0.84 17.44 12.48
C ARG A 23 0.01 16.52 13.35
N GLU A 24 -0.91 17.11 14.11
CA GLU A 24 -1.86 16.41 14.97
C GLU A 24 -2.86 15.60 14.14
N ASP A 25 -3.34 16.12 13.01
CA ASP A 25 -4.23 15.38 12.10
C ASP A 25 -3.55 14.14 11.51
N VAL A 26 -2.29 14.26 11.08
CA VAL A 26 -1.51 13.12 10.57
C VAL A 26 -1.26 12.10 11.67
N ARG A 27 -0.95 12.53 12.90
CA ARG A 27 -0.73 11.64 14.05
C ARG A 27 -2.01 10.92 14.44
N GLU A 28 -3.14 11.61 14.53
CA GLU A 28 -4.43 11.01 14.84
C GLU A 28 -4.89 10.09 13.71
N ALA A 29 -4.64 10.44 12.45
CA ALA A 29 -4.87 9.55 11.31
C ALA A 29 -4.01 8.28 11.45
N ILE A 30 -2.71 8.37 11.77
CA ILE A 30 -1.84 7.19 11.97
C ILE A 30 -2.29 6.33 13.16
N LYS A 31 -2.72 6.95 14.27
CA LYS A 31 -3.25 6.21 15.44
C LYS A 31 -4.57 5.51 15.10
N LYS A 32 -5.49 6.20 14.44
CA LYS A 32 -6.77 5.65 13.96
C LYS A 32 -6.53 4.56 12.91
N VAL A 33 -5.50 4.74 12.07
CA VAL A 33 -4.97 3.72 11.17
C VAL A 33 -4.59 2.49 11.99
N ARG A 34 -3.64 2.60 12.91
CA ARG A 34 -3.21 1.45 13.72
C ARG A 34 -4.31 0.77 14.55
N LYS A 35 -5.38 1.50 14.93
CA LYS A 35 -6.46 0.98 15.79
C LYS A 35 -7.55 0.19 15.05
N ASN A 36 -7.89 0.56 13.81
CA ASN A 36 -8.89 -0.18 13.02
C ASN A 36 -8.19 -1.39 12.35
N LYS A 37 -8.48 -2.60 12.83
CA LYS A 37 -7.69 -3.81 12.52
C LYS A 37 -8.00 -4.49 11.18
N VAL A 38 -8.97 -4.02 10.40
CA VAL A 38 -9.46 -4.81 9.26
C VAL A 38 -9.02 -4.18 7.95
N PHE A 39 -8.10 -4.86 7.26
CA PHE A 39 -7.85 -4.61 5.85
C PHE A 39 -8.98 -5.23 5.04
N LYS A 40 -9.50 -4.45 4.09
CA LYS A 40 -10.57 -4.88 3.20
C LYS A 40 -10.03 -5.59 1.96
N ALA A 41 -8.83 -5.19 1.50
CA ALA A 41 -8.27 -5.67 0.26
C ALA A 41 -6.73 -5.76 0.29
N VAL A 42 -6.19 -6.68 -0.50
CA VAL A 42 -4.78 -6.77 -0.87
C VAL A 42 -4.62 -6.52 -2.37
N LEU A 43 -3.74 -5.60 -2.75
CA LEU A 43 -3.55 -5.11 -4.12
C LEU A 43 -2.07 -5.21 -4.55
N SER A 44 -1.82 -5.31 -5.86
CA SER A 44 -0.45 -5.31 -6.43
C SER A 44 0.10 -3.90 -6.68
N THR A 45 -0.75 -2.88 -6.63
CA THR A 45 -0.37 -1.48 -6.82
C THR A 45 -1.42 -0.57 -6.19
N THR A 46 -1.13 0.72 -6.14
CA THR A 46 -2.07 1.76 -5.71
C THR A 46 -3.17 1.92 -6.77
N VAL A 47 -4.28 1.21 -6.61
CA VAL A 47 -5.49 1.37 -7.45
C VAL A 47 -6.56 2.09 -6.64
N LEU A 48 -7.04 3.24 -7.15
CA LEU A 48 -8.06 4.08 -6.50
C LEU A 48 -9.23 4.31 -7.47
N PRO A 49 -10.17 3.35 -7.62
CA PRO A 49 -11.27 3.44 -8.59
C PRO A 49 -12.32 4.50 -8.25
N VAL A 50 -12.33 4.99 -7.01
CA VAL A 50 -13.29 5.98 -6.52
C VAL A 50 -12.51 7.22 -6.12
N ASP A 51 -12.93 8.37 -6.64
CA ASP A 51 -12.33 9.66 -6.29
C ASP A 51 -12.54 9.97 -4.80
N GLY A 52 -11.57 10.69 -4.22
CA GLY A 52 -11.60 11.06 -2.81
C GLY A 52 -10.23 11.38 -2.24
N ILE A 53 -10.21 11.61 -0.94
CA ILE A 53 -9.00 11.88 -0.16
C ILE A 53 -8.48 10.56 0.39
N TYR A 54 -7.23 10.23 0.04
CA TYR A 54 -6.56 9.02 0.50
C TYR A 54 -5.28 9.38 1.26
N VAL A 55 -5.04 8.63 2.34
CA VAL A 55 -3.73 8.59 3.01
C VAL A 55 -3.02 7.32 2.55
N VAL A 56 -1.78 7.48 2.10
CA VAL A 56 -0.89 6.37 1.75
C VAL A 56 0.31 6.41 2.67
N VAL A 57 0.55 5.32 3.38
CA VAL A 57 1.69 5.17 4.29
C VAL A 57 2.54 4.00 3.84
N THR A 58 3.82 4.25 3.59
CA THR A 58 4.80 3.17 3.41
C THR A 58 5.00 2.46 4.73
N TRP A 59 4.81 1.14 4.72
CA TRP A 59 5.01 0.31 5.89
C TRP A 59 6.51 0.07 6.14
N PRO A 60 6.96 -0.09 7.40
CA PRO A 60 8.36 -0.33 7.70
C PRO A 60 8.93 -1.53 6.91
N PRO A 61 10.16 -1.42 6.36
CA PRO A 61 10.83 -2.54 5.70
C PRO A 61 10.96 -3.74 6.64
N GLY A 62 10.71 -4.95 6.12
CA GLY A 62 10.80 -6.19 6.90
C GLY A 62 9.58 -6.46 7.80
N GLU A 63 8.63 -5.53 7.91
CA GLU A 63 7.34 -5.78 8.55
C GLU A 63 6.27 -6.06 7.50
N ILE A 64 5.37 -7.00 7.80
CA ILE A 64 4.20 -7.31 6.96
C ILE A 64 2.95 -7.15 7.82
N PRO A 65 1.96 -6.36 7.38
CA PRO A 65 0.68 -6.29 8.07
C PRO A 65 -0.01 -7.66 8.05
N ASP A 66 -0.77 -7.97 9.09
CA ASP A 66 -1.59 -9.18 9.12
C ASP A 66 -2.70 -9.09 8.07
N ILE A 67 -2.59 -9.91 7.02
CA ILE A 67 -3.52 -9.96 5.88
C ILE A 67 -4.26 -11.31 5.80
N ARG A 68 -4.23 -12.11 6.88
CA ARG A 68 -4.91 -13.41 6.91
C ARG A 68 -6.40 -13.25 6.64
N SER A 69 -6.92 -14.06 5.73
CA SER A 69 -8.32 -14.05 5.28
C SER A 69 -8.77 -12.76 4.59
N VAL A 70 -7.85 -11.85 4.25
CA VAL A 70 -8.17 -10.64 3.49
C VAL A 70 -8.21 -10.99 2.01
N SER A 71 -9.25 -10.53 1.30
CA SER A 71 -9.39 -10.75 -0.13
C SER A 71 -8.33 -10.00 -0.93
N HIS A 72 -7.66 -10.67 -1.86
CA HIS A 72 -6.71 -10.06 -2.80
C HIS A 72 -7.27 -9.98 -4.21
N TYR A 73 -6.84 -8.96 -4.95
CA TYR A 73 -7.26 -8.68 -6.34
C TYR A 73 -6.06 -8.76 -7.30
N ILE A 74 -5.08 -9.60 -6.96
CA ILE A 74 -3.79 -9.63 -7.66
C ILE A 74 -3.87 -10.56 -8.87
N GLY A 75 -3.61 -10.00 -10.05
CA GLY A 75 -3.57 -10.76 -11.31
C GLY A 75 -2.22 -11.38 -11.65
N HIS A 76 -1.12 -10.87 -11.10
CA HIS A 76 0.24 -11.34 -11.41
C HIS A 76 0.56 -12.60 -10.59
N PRO A 77 0.88 -13.75 -11.21
CA PRO A 77 1.08 -15.03 -10.51
C PRO A 77 2.11 -14.94 -9.38
N ALA A 78 3.29 -14.36 -9.61
CA ALA A 78 4.33 -14.30 -8.58
C ALA A 78 3.89 -13.50 -7.33
N THR A 79 3.22 -12.36 -7.53
CA THR A 79 2.76 -11.54 -6.41
C THR A 79 1.56 -12.19 -5.70
N ARG A 80 0.71 -12.90 -6.45
CA ARG A 80 -0.39 -13.69 -5.89
C ARG A 80 0.15 -14.76 -4.95
N ASP A 81 1.11 -15.56 -5.42
CA ASP A 81 1.63 -16.69 -4.66
C ASP A 81 2.31 -16.20 -3.36
N ILE A 82 2.99 -15.04 -3.40
CA ILE A 82 3.51 -14.36 -2.20
C ILE A 82 2.38 -14.01 -1.23
N VAL A 83 1.34 -13.28 -1.66
CA VAL A 83 0.30 -12.83 -0.71
C VAL A 83 -0.57 -13.97 -0.19
N GLU A 84 -0.76 -15.03 -0.98
CA GLU A 84 -1.48 -16.24 -0.56
C GLU A 84 -0.65 -17.02 0.47
N SER A 85 0.69 -17.09 0.32
CA SER A 85 1.57 -17.66 1.35
C SER A 85 1.53 -16.89 2.68
N LEU A 86 1.16 -15.60 2.65
CA LEU A 86 0.96 -14.73 3.81
C LEU A 86 -0.48 -14.84 4.39
N GLY A 87 -1.33 -15.66 3.77
CA GLY A 87 -2.69 -15.97 4.23
C GLY A 87 -3.80 -15.11 3.62
N ALA A 88 -3.51 -14.27 2.62
CA ALA A 88 -4.56 -13.61 1.85
C ALA A 88 -5.32 -14.64 0.99
N VAL A 89 -6.59 -14.36 0.69
CA VAL A 89 -7.44 -15.26 -0.10
C VAL A 89 -7.84 -14.58 -1.41
N PRO A 90 -7.96 -15.31 -2.53
CA PRO A 90 -8.41 -14.70 -3.78
C PRO A 90 -9.82 -14.14 -3.62
N ALA A 91 -10.04 -12.91 -4.10
CA ALA A 91 -11.38 -12.35 -4.20
C ALA A 91 -12.23 -13.14 -5.22
N GLU A 92 -13.54 -13.19 -5.00
CA GLU A 92 -14.49 -13.83 -5.94
C GLU A 92 -14.47 -13.19 -7.34
N SER A 93 -14.07 -11.91 -7.41
CA SER A 93 -13.90 -11.16 -8.64
C SER A 93 -12.52 -10.49 -8.67
N LYS A 94 -11.92 -10.42 -9.86
CA LYS A 94 -10.67 -9.67 -10.08
C LYS A 94 -10.86 -8.15 -10.08
N LEU A 95 -12.11 -7.67 -10.06
CA LEU A 95 -12.43 -6.25 -10.10
C LEU A 95 -12.54 -5.66 -8.71
N PHE A 96 -11.54 -4.86 -8.33
CA PHE A 96 -11.58 -4.07 -7.10
C PHE A 96 -12.47 -2.84 -7.29
N LYS A 97 -13.51 -2.70 -6.46
CA LYS A 97 -14.50 -1.61 -6.55
C LYS A 97 -14.09 -0.33 -5.82
N GLY A 98 -12.95 -0.33 -5.13
CA GLY A 98 -12.50 0.77 -4.30
C GLY A 98 -12.74 0.55 -2.80
N LEU A 99 -12.34 1.54 -2.02
CA LEU A 99 -12.50 1.57 -0.57
C LEU A 99 -13.67 2.49 -0.20
N GLU A 100 -14.46 2.09 0.80
CA GLU A 100 -15.35 3.00 1.50
C GLU A 100 -14.57 3.89 2.49
N VAL A 101 -15.18 4.99 2.95
CA VAL A 101 -14.54 5.90 3.92
C VAL A 101 -14.20 5.14 5.20
N GLY A 102 -12.93 5.18 5.61
CA GLY A 102 -12.40 4.46 6.76
C GLY A 102 -11.90 3.04 6.46
N GLU A 103 -12.18 2.48 5.27
CA GLU A 103 -11.62 1.20 4.84
C GLU A 103 -10.17 1.33 4.39
N ARG A 104 -9.49 0.18 4.35
CA ARG A 104 -8.06 0.10 3.98
C ARG A 104 -7.72 -1.03 3.05
N ALA A 105 -6.69 -0.78 2.25
CA ALA A 105 -6.02 -1.79 1.46
C ALA A 105 -4.53 -1.87 1.81
N VAL A 106 -3.98 -3.08 1.80
CA VAL A 106 -2.54 -3.31 1.73
C VAL A 106 -2.15 -3.44 0.28
N CYS A 107 -1.09 -2.77 -0.13
CA CYS A 107 -0.55 -2.83 -1.48
C CYS A 107 0.88 -3.34 -1.45
N PHE A 108 1.20 -4.19 -2.42
CA PHE A 108 2.53 -4.75 -2.65
C PHE A 108 3.10 -4.30 -4.01
N PRO A 109 3.35 -2.99 -4.23
CA PRO A 109 4.03 -2.53 -5.43
C PRO A 109 5.47 -3.04 -5.49
N ILE A 110 5.92 -3.40 -6.70
CA ILE A 110 7.33 -3.67 -6.98
C ILE A 110 8.13 -2.37 -6.76
N GLN A 111 9.27 -2.47 -6.09
CA GLN A 111 10.18 -1.35 -5.85
C GLN A 111 10.68 -0.78 -7.18
N GLN A 112 10.80 0.56 -7.24
CA GLN A 112 11.34 1.24 -8.42
C GLN A 112 12.79 0.79 -8.68
N GLY A 113 13.12 0.52 -9.93
CA GLY A 113 14.44 0.00 -10.34
C GLY A 113 14.57 -1.53 -10.25
N LYS A 114 13.64 -2.23 -9.59
CA LYS A 114 13.57 -3.70 -9.58
C LYS A 114 12.71 -4.26 -10.70
N SER A 115 11.78 -3.46 -11.22
CA SER A 115 11.05 -3.82 -12.44
C SER A 115 11.90 -3.54 -13.69
N LYS A 116 12.09 -4.52 -14.57
CA LYS A 116 12.65 -4.30 -15.94
C LYS A 116 11.77 -3.43 -16.85
N ARG A 117 10.68 -2.82 -16.32
CA ARG A 117 9.83 -1.86 -17.04
C ARG A 117 10.61 -0.64 -17.53
N ALA A 118 11.66 -0.23 -16.81
CA ALA A 118 12.50 0.90 -17.18
C ALA A 118 13.23 0.70 -18.52
N GLU A 119 13.42 -0.55 -18.95
CA GLU A 119 14.12 -0.86 -20.20
C GLU A 119 13.16 -1.16 -21.37
N ASN A 120 12.00 -1.81 -21.12
CA ASN A 120 11.18 -2.40 -22.20
C ASN A 120 9.71 -1.98 -22.24
N GLY A 121 9.23 -1.09 -21.35
CA GLY A 121 7.84 -0.59 -21.37
C GLY A 121 6.74 -1.61 -21.02
N PHE A 122 7.05 -2.91 -20.91
CA PHE A 122 6.14 -3.97 -20.49
C PHE A 122 6.85 -4.96 -19.55
N THR A 123 6.06 -5.69 -18.76
CA THR A 123 6.54 -6.72 -17.83
C THR A 123 6.16 -8.09 -18.40
N VAL A 124 7.15 -8.88 -18.81
CA VAL A 124 6.96 -10.32 -19.10
C VAL A 124 7.47 -11.06 -17.87
N ASP A 125 6.60 -11.89 -17.28
CA ASP A 125 6.80 -12.82 -16.15
C ASP A 125 8.10 -12.61 -15.37
N GLN A 126 8.10 -11.59 -14.50
CA GLN A 126 9.21 -11.39 -13.58
C GLN A 126 9.04 -12.32 -12.39
N ASP A 127 10.08 -13.09 -12.08
CA ASP A 127 10.29 -13.61 -10.73
C ASP A 127 10.41 -12.40 -9.80
N VAL A 128 9.40 -12.22 -8.94
CA VAL A 128 9.34 -11.17 -7.94
C VAL A 128 9.51 -11.85 -6.59
N ASN A 129 10.50 -11.43 -5.81
CA ASN A 129 10.64 -11.87 -4.42
C ASN A 129 10.03 -10.84 -3.47
N LEU A 130 9.73 -11.24 -2.24
CA LEU A 130 9.19 -10.35 -1.21
C LEU A 130 10.10 -9.12 -0.96
N GLU A 131 11.41 -9.30 -1.07
CA GLU A 131 12.42 -8.22 -0.94
C GLU A 131 12.34 -7.16 -2.05
N ASP A 132 11.77 -7.49 -3.20
CA ASP A 132 11.55 -6.57 -4.31
C ASP A 132 10.22 -5.83 -4.19
N LEU A 133 9.42 -6.12 -3.16
CA LEU A 133 8.15 -5.48 -2.90
C LEU A 133 8.32 -4.38 -1.84
N SER A 134 7.61 -3.27 -2.05
CA SER A 134 7.34 -2.29 -1.00
C SER A 134 5.94 -2.58 -0.46
N VAL A 135 5.75 -2.44 0.86
CA VAL A 135 4.43 -2.57 1.46
C VAL A 135 3.87 -1.16 1.71
N ARG A 136 2.67 -0.90 1.23
CA ARG A 136 1.97 0.37 1.44
C ARG A 136 0.58 0.12 1.98
N ILE A 137 0.14 0.96 2.91
CA ILE A 137 -1.24 0.97 3.40
C ILE A 137 -1.95 2.18 2.81
N ILE A 138 -3.08 1.93 2.18
CA ILE A 138 -4.00 2.95 1.67
C ILE A 138 -5.19 3.01 2.62
N THR A 139 -5.58 4.22 3.00
CA THR A 139 -6.80 4.50 3.77
C THR A 139 -7.60 5.58 3.08
N ARG A 140 -8.91 5.37 2.88
CA ARG A 140 -9.79 6.43 2.40
C ARG A 140 -10.30 7.28 3.55
N LEU A 141 -10.25 8.60 3.40
CA LEU A 141 -10.61 9.58 4.42
C LEU A 141 -11.92 10.33 4.11
N GLY A 142 -12.21 10.60 2.85
CA GLY A 142 -13.37 11.36 2.39
C GLY A 142 -13.57 11.27 0.89
#